data_AF-A0A968VJ20-F1
#
_entry.id   AF-A0A968VJ20-F1
#
_cell.length_a   1.000
_cell.length_b   1.000
_cell.length_c   1.000
_cell.angle_alpha   90.00
_cell.angle_beta   90.00
_cell.angle_gamma   90.00
#
_symmetry.space_group_name_H-M   'P 1'
#
loop_
_entity.id
_entity.type
_entity.pdbx_description
1 polymer ?
#
loop_
_entity_poly.entity_id
_entity_poly.type
_entity_poly.pdbx_seq_one_letter_code
_entity_poly.pdbx_strand_id
1 'polypeptide(L)'
;MDLLNPTQAAAVWAVLAISLFGIGYAFVLRSQILAQDKGTQRMQEVWGFIKDGANAYLSQQFRTIAILIAVLTFVLAASVFVIPPTREAVEVFGSEEAATLWVSIGRAVAFLMGSLFSYAVGYVGMNVAVEGNVRVAAAARKGYDPALQVAYRSGSVTGMLTVGLGLLGGTLIFIVFGIAAPDALLGFGFGGSLIALFMRVGGGIYTKAADVGG
;
A
#
# COMPACT_ATOMS: atom_id res chain seq x y z
N MET A 1 12.20 24.23 -2.34
CA MET A 1 11.28 24.72 -3.40
C MET A 1 11.98 25.70 -4.35
N ASP A 2 12.99 26.47 -3.88
CA ASP A 2 13.68 27.48 -4.69
C ASP A 2 14.66 26.96 -5.78
N LEU A 3 14.79 25.64 -5.94
CA LEU A 3 15.65 24.98 -6.94
C LEU A 3 14.87 24.28 -8.05
N LEU A 4 13.53 24.34 -8.05
CA LEU A 4 12.71 23.68 -9.06
C LEU A 4 12.26 24.68 -10.12
N ASN A 5 12.45 24.32 -11.39
CA ASN A 5 11.87 25.06 -12.49
C ASN A 5 10.33 25.09 -12.35
N PRO A 6 9.64 26.15 -12.79
CA PRO A 6 8.19 26.26 -12.65
C PRO A 6 7.43 25.08 -13.26
N THR A 7 7.99 24.45 -14.30
CA THR A 7 7.47 23.22 -14.91
C THR A 7 7.60 21.99 -14.01
N GLN A 8 8.69 21.85 -13.25
CA GLN A 8 8.90 20.74 -12.32
C GLN A 8 7.99 20.87 -11.10
N ALA A 9 7.84 22.09 -10.57
CA ALA A 9 6.89 22.36 -9.49
C ALA A 9 5.46 22.02 -9.94
N ALA A 10 5.05 22.43 -11.15
CA ALA A 10 3.74 22.09 -11.71
C ALA A 10 3.55 20.57 -11.86
N ALA A 11 4.58 19.83 -12.28
CA ALA A 11 4.52 18.37 -12.39
C ALA A 11 4.31 17.69 -11.03
N VAL A 12 5.00 18.14 -9.97
CA VAL A 12 4.85 17.61 -8.61
C VAL A 12 3.41 17.81 -8.10
N TRP A 13 2.85 19.01 -8.29
CA TRP A 13 1.45 19.28 -7.92
C TRP A 13 0.45 18.46 -8.74
N ALA A 14 0.72 18.25 -10.02
CA ALA A 14 -0.11 17.40 -10.87
C ALA A 14 -0.09 15.93 -10.41
N VAL A 15 1.09 15.37 -10.10
CA VAL A 15 1.20 14.00 -9.56
C VAL A 15 0.48 13.89 -8.23
N LEU A 16 0.60 14.89 -7.35
CA LEU A 16 -0.13 14.92 -6.08
C LEU A 16 -1.65 14.91 -6.32
N ALA A 17 -2.15 15.74 -7.22
CA ALA A 17 -3.58 15.76 -7.58
C ALA A 17 -4.06 14.40 -8.13
N ILE A 18 -3.30 13.78 -9.03
CA ILE A 18 -3.59 12.45 -9.59
C ILE A 18 -3.61 11.39 -8.48
N SER A 19 -2.68 11.45 -7.53
CA SER A 19 -2.62 10.51 -6.40
C SER A 19 -3.87 10.58 -5.54
N LEU A 20 -4.33 11.80 -5.22
CA LEU A 20 -5.53 12.04 -4.42
C LEU A 20 -6.80 11.62 -5.18
N PHE A 21 -6.85 11.89 -6.49
CA PHE A 21 -7.94 11.42 -7.35
C PHE A 21 -8.02 9.89 -7.39
N GLY A 22 -6.88 9.20 -7.55
CA GLY A 22 -6.83 7.73 -7.55
C GLY A 22 -7.34 7.14 -6.22
N ILE A 23 -6.91 7.70 -5.09
CA ILE A 23 -7.39 7.30 -3.76
C ILE A 23 -8.90 7.56 -3.65
N GLY A 24 -9.37 8.75 -4.03
CA GLY A 24 -10.79 9.11 -4.01
C GLY A 24 -11.64 8.18 -4.88
N TYR A 25 -11.17 7.87 -6.09
CA TYR A 25 -11.86 6.96 -7.00
C TYR A 25 -11.91 5.53 -6.46
N ALA A 26 -10.86 5.06 -5.76
CA ALA A 26 -10.90 3.77 -5.05
C ALA A 26 -12.03 3.72 -4.01
N PHE A 27 -12.26 4.80 -3.26
CA PHE A 27 -13.37 4.89 -2.31
C PHE A 27 -14.74 4.92 -2.99
N VAL A 28 -14.87 5.59 -4.12
CA VAL A 28 -16.10 5.59 -4.94
C VAL A 28 -16.41 4.17 -5.40
N LEU A 29 -15.43 3.48 -5.99
CA LEU A 29 -15.59 2.10 -6.45
C LEU A 29 -15.94 1.16 -5.30
N ARG A 30 -15.28 1.29 -4.15
CA ARG A 30 -15.62 0.53 -2.93
C ARG A 30 -17.08 0.75 -2.53
N SER A 31 -17.55 1.99 -2.54
CA SER A 31 -18.93 2.32 -2.17
C SER A 31 -19.93 1.73 -3.16
N GLN A 32 -19.64 1.77 -4.46
CA GLN A 32 -20.46 1.14 -5.49
C GLN A 32 -20.55 -0.38 -5.34
N ILE A 33 -19.46 -1.03 -4.93
CA ILE A 33 -19.46 -2.47 -4.63
C ILE A 33 -20.32 -2.73 -3.40
N LEU A 34 -20.10 -2.00 -2.31
CA LEU A 34 -20.83 -2.23 -1.06
C LEU A 34 -22.34 -2.04 -1.20
N ALA A 35 -22.78 -1.19 -2.13
CA ALA A 35 -24.19 -0.97 -2.47
C ALA A 35 -24.84 -2.15 -3.22
N GLN A 36 -24.07 -3.09 -3.79
CA GLN A 36 -24.63 -4.27 -4.45
C GLN A 36 -25.19 -5.28 -3.44
N ASP A 37 -26.21 -6.01 -3.89
CA ASP A 37 -26.90 -7.04 -3.12
C ASP A 37 -25.97 -8.22 -2.76
N LYS A 38 -26.07 -8.68 -1.51
CA LYS A 38 -25.28 -9.83 -1.00
C LYS A 38 -25.95 -11.18 -1.29
N GLY A 39 -27.10 -11.20 -1.96
CA GLY A 39 -27.79 -12.43 -2.30
C GLY A 39 -28.53 -13.06 -1.13
N THR A 40 -28.69 -14.39 -1.19
CA THR A 40 -29.50 -15.13 -0.22
C THR A 40 -28.87 -15.17 1.16
N GLN A 41 -29.68 -15.48 2.18
CA GLN A 41 -29.18 -15.68 3.55
C GLN A 41 -28.07 -16.74 3.61
N ARG A 42 -28.21 -17.84 2.86
CA ARG A 42 -27.19 -18.88 2.80
C ARG A 42 -25.86 -18.38 2.22
N MET A 43 -25.90 -17.51 1.21
CA MET A 43 -24.69 -16.86 0.68
C MET A 43 -24.01 -15.99 1.73
N GLN A 44 -24.81 -15.25 2.50
CA GLN A 44 -24.31 -14.36 3.56
C GLN A 44 -23.70 -15.14 4.73
N GLU A 45 -24.26 -16.29 5.09
CA GLU A 45 -23.69 -17.19 6.11
C GLU A 45 -22.29 -17.68 5.71
N VAL A 46 -22.14 -18.22 4.50
CA VAL A 46 -20.84 -18.70 3.99
C VAL A 46 -19.84 -17.56 3.89
N TRP A 47 -20.28 -16.41 3.38
CA TRP A 47 -19.48 -15.20 3.32
C TRP A 47 -18.98 -14.74 4.69
N GLY A 48 -19.82 -14.85 5.73
CA GLY A 48 -19.46 -14.52 7.11
C GLY A 48 -18.24 -15.32 7.57
N PHE A 49 -18.26 -16.63 7.39
CA PHE A 49 -17.12 -17.48 7.74
C PHE A 49 -15.83 -17.13 6.96
N ILE A 50 -15.96 -16.83 5.66
CA ILE A 50 -14.81 -16.39 4.84
C ILE A 50 -14.25 -15.07 5.36
N LYS A 51 -15.12 -14.13 5.71
CA LYS A 51 -14.73 -12.82 6.23
C LYS A 51 -14.05 -12.91 7.59
N ASP A 52 -14.56 -13.72 8.49
CA ASP A 52 -13.96 -13.93 9.79
C ASP A 52 -12.58 -14.58 9.66
N GLY A 53 -12.45 -15.60 8.80
CA GLY A 53 -11.16 -16.23 8.50
C GLY A 53 -10.14 -15.26 7.89
N ALA A 54 -10.56 -14.44 6.91
CA ALA A 54 -9.70 -13.43 6.30
C ALA A 54 -9.23 -12.37 7.31
N ASN A 55 -10.12 -11.87 8.16
CA ASN A 55 -9.77 -10.88 9.19
C ASN A 55 -8.85 -11.47 10.26
N ALA A 56 -9.11 -12.71 10.71
CA ALA A 56 -8.25 -13.41 11.64
C ALA A 56 -6.83 -13.58 11.05
N TYR A 57 -6.74 -14.01 9.79
CA TYR A 57 -5.48 -14.13 9.07
C TYR A 57 -4.70 -12.80 9.02
N LEU A 58 -5.33 -11.71 8.58
CA LEU A 58 -4.69 -10.39 8.49
C LEU A 58 -4.20 -9.88 9.85
N SER A 59 -4.99 -10.09 10.91
CA SER A 59 -4.62 -9.65 12.25
C SER A 59 -3.40 -10.39 12.78
N GLN A 60 -3.33 -11.70 12.55
CA GLN A 60 -2.20 -12.53 12.93
C GLN A 60 -0.95 -12.16 12.13
N GLN A 61 -1.10 -11.99 10.82
CA GLN A 61 -0.02 -11.60 9.94
C GLN A 61 0.58 -10.24 10.31
N PHE A 62 -0.27 -9.25 10.61
CA PHE A 62 0.19 -7.93 11.03
C PHE A 62 1.05 -8.00 12.29
N ARG A 63 0.64 -8.78 13.29
CA ARG A 63 1.38 -8.93 14.54
C ARG A 63 2.79 -9.49 14.32
N THR A 64 2.93 -10.48 13.43
CA THR A 64 4.25 -11.03 13.08
C THR A 64 5.10 -10.03 12.31
N ILE A 65 4.53 -9.34 11.33
CA ILE A 65 5.28 -8.40 10.49
C ILE A 65 5.66 -7.14 11.26
N ALA A 66 4.86 -6.69 12.24
CA ALA A 66 5.16 -5.50 13.03
C ALA A 66 6.52 -5.55 13.73
N ILE A 67 6.94 -6.72 14.21
CA ILE A 67 8.26 -6.92 14.82
C ILE A 67 9.37 -6.73 13.78
N LEU A 68 9.20 -7.30 12.58
CA LEU A 68 10.15 -7.14 11.48
C LEU A 68 10.23 -5.69 10.99
N ILE A 69 9.09 -4.98 10.89
CA ILE A 69 9.06 -3.55 10.57
C ILE A 69 9.88 -2.78 11.61
N ALA A 70 9.66 -3.04 12.90
CA ALA A 70 10.40 -2.35 13.96
C ALA A 70 11.91 -2.56 13.81
N VAL A 71 12.36 -3.82 13.70
CA VAL A 71 13.79 -4.15 13.52
C VAL A 71 14.37 -3.50 12.28
N LEU A 72 13.70 -3.64 11.13
CA LEU A 72 14.19 -3.11 9.86
C LEU A 72 14.19 -1.58 9.83
N THR A 73 13.29 -0.91 10.55
CA THR A 73 13.31 0.55 10.69
C THR A 73 14.63 1.00 11.32
N PHE A 74 15.08 0.35 12.39
CA PHE A 74 16.36 0.66 13.01
C PHE A 74 17.55 0.30 12.11
N VAL A 75 17.48 -0.83 11.40
CA VAL A 75 18.52 -1.23 10.42
C VAL A 75 18.64 -0.20 9.30
N LEU A 76 17.51 0.29 8.76
CA LEU A 76 17.49 1.29 7.70
C LEU A 76 17.98 2.66 8.20
N ALA A 77 17.66 3.03 9.44
CA ALA A 77 18.22 4.23 10.07
C ALA A 77 19.75 4.13 10.21
N ALA A 78 20.25 2.98 10.69
CA ALA A 78 21.67 2.71 10.88
C ALA A 78 22.43 2.48 9.55
N SER A 79 21.72 2.22 8.45
CA SER A 79 22.35 2.02 7.13
C SER A 79 23.21 3.20 6.67
N VAL A 80 22.96 4.40 7.21
CA VAL A 80 23.76 5.60 6.90
C VAL A 80 25.23 5.44 7.31
N PHE A 81 25.54 4.61 8.31
CA PHE A 81 26.92 4.34 8.71
C PHE A 81 27.68 3.47 7.70
N VAL A 82 26.97 2.72 6.85
CA VAL A 82 27.56 1.87 5.80
C VAL A 82 27.47 2.56 4.44
N ILE A 83 26.34 3.19 4.16
CA ILE A 83 26.03 3.91 2.92
C ILE A 83 25.86 5.39 3.28
N PRO A 84 26.94 6.19 3.20
CA PRO A 84 26.90 7.59 3.58
C PRO A 84 25.93 8.40 2.69
N PRO A 85 25.45 9.57 3.16
CA PRO A 85 24.58 10.45 2.38
C PRO A 85 25.20 10.84 1.04
N THR A 86 24.38 10.94 0.00
CA THR A 86 24.85 11.38 -1.32
C THR A 86 25.29 12.85 -1.28
N ARG A 87 26.13 13.30 -2.22
CA ARG A 87 26.69 14.67 -2.23
C ARG A 87 25.58 15.73 -2.31
N GLU A 88 24.51 15.41 -3.02
CA GLU A 88 23.29 16.18 -3.15
C GLU A 88 22.58 16.38 -1.80
N ALA A 89 22.64 15.40 -0.89
CA ALA A 89 22.10 15.54 0.45
C ALA A 89 22.93 16.51 1.30
N VAL A 90 24.26 16.49 1.15
CA VAL A 90 25.16 17.44 1.82
C VAL A 90 24.92 18.87 1.31
N GLU A 91 24.67 19.04 0.01
CA GLU A 91 24.29 20.33 -0.58
C GLU A 91 22.94 20.86 -0.05
N VAL A 92 21.95 19.98 0.14
CA VAL A 92 20.62 20.37 0.67
C VAL A 92 20.67 20.74 2.15
N PHE A 93 21.40 19.96 2.95
CA PHE A 93 21.40 20.12 4.42
C PHE A 93 22.58 20.95 4.95
N GLY A 94 23.49 21.39 4.07
CA GLY A 94 24.56 22.36 4.36
C GLY A 94 25.75 21.84 5.15
N SER A 95 25.62 20.73 5.88
CA SER A 95 26.73 20.07 6.59
C SER A 95 26.63 18.55 6.51
N GLU A 96 27.78 17.87 6.55
CA GLU A 96 27.84 16.39 6.53
C GLU A 96 27.13 15.77 7.76
N GLU A 97 27.26 16.39 8.93
CA GLU A 97 26.59 15.95 10.15
C GLU A 97 25.06 16.07 10.03
N ALA A 98 24.55 17.20 9.50
CA ALA A 98 23.13 17.40 9.31
C ALA A 98 22.57 16.46 8.24
N ALA A 99 23.27 16.28 7.12
CA ALA A 99 22.87 15.35 6.06
C ALA A 99 22.76 13.92 6.57
N THR A 100 23.72 13.48 7.40
CA THR A 100 23.72 12.16 8.04
C THR A 100 22.47 11.95 8.90
N LEU A 101 22.15 12.94 9.75
CA LEU A 101 20.98 12.87 10.62
C LEU A 101 19.66 12.86 9.83
N TRP A 102 19.50 13.79 8.89
CA TRP A 102 18.27 13.93 8.11
C TRP A 102 18.03 12.74 7.18
N VAL A 103 19.07 12.19 6.56
CA VAL A 103 18.95 10.98 5.72
C VAL A 103 18.66 9.75 6.56
N SER A 104 19.24 9.62 7.76
CA SER A 104 18.95 8.50 8.67
C SER A 104 17.48 8.48 9.08
N ILE A 105 16.97 9.62 9.52
CA ILE A 105 15.55 9.80 9.86
C ILE A 105 14.68 9.61 8.61
N GLY A 106 15.10 10.17 7.47
CA GLY A 106 14.42 10.05 6.19
C GLY A 106 14.22 8.61 5.74
N ARG A 107 15.28 7.79 5.75
CA ARG A 107 15.22 6.36 5.40
C ARG A 107 14.27 5.60 6.33
N ALA A 108 14.33 5.86 7.63
CA ALA A 108 13.48 5.20 8.62
C ALA A 108 12.00 5.57 8.46
N VAL A 109 11.70 6.87 8.36
CA VAL A 109 10.32 7.39 8.20
C VAL A 109 9.74 6.94 6.86
N ALA A 110 10.52 7.01 5.79
CA ALA A 110 10.11 6.55 4.47
C ALA A 110 9.81 5.04 4.48
N PHE A 111 10.64 4.23 5.15
CA PHE A 111 10.38 2.81 5.34
C PHE A 111 9.06 2.54 6.07
N LEU A 112 8.84 3.20 7.21
CA LEU A 112 7.59 3.08 7.96
C LEU A 112 6.38 3.49 7.10
N MET A 113 6.48 4.61 6.39
CA MET A 113 5.44 5.10 5.49
C MET A 113 5.12 4.07 4.38
N GLY A 114 6.15 3.54 3.72
CA GLY A 114 6.01 2.54 2.66
C GLY A 114 5.39 1.24 3.18
N SER A 115 5.82 0.77 4.36
CA SER A 115 5.24 -0.41 5.00
C SER A 115 3.77 -0.20 5.39
N LEU A 116 3.44 0.95 6.00
CA LEU A 116 2.07 1.26 6.38
C LEU A 116 1.15 1.38 5.17
N PHE A 117 1.60 2.04 4.10
CA PHE A 117 0.83 2.18 2.87
C PHE A 117 0.60 0.83 2.20
N SER A 118 1.63 0.01 2.08
CA SER A 118 1.51 -1.35 1.52
C SER A 118 0.58 -2.23 2.36
N TYR A 119 0.65 -2.12 3.70
CA TYR A 119 -0.27 -2.82 4.58
C TYR A 119 -1.71 -2.34 4.40
N ALA A 120 -1.94 -1.03 4.33
CA ALA A 120 -3.27 -0.46 4.10
C ALA A 120 -3.88 -0.94 2.77
N VAL A 121 -3.08 -0.98 1.69
CA VAL A 121 -3.49 -1.55 0.40
C VAL A 121 -3.93 -3.00 0.55
N GLY A 122 -3.12 -3.83 1.21
CA GLY A 122 -3.45 -5.24 1.40
C GLY A 122 -4.70 -5.47 2.25
N TYR A 123 -4.80 -4.74 3.37
CA TYR A 123 -5.93 -4.84 4.28
C TYR A 123 -7.24 -4.42 3.62
N VAL A 124 -7.25 -3.26 2.94
CA VAL A 124 -8.43 -2.77 2.22
C VAL A 124 -8.73 -3.69 1.04
N GLY A 125 -7.71 -4.10 0.29
CA GLY A 125 -7.87 -4.96 -0.88
C GLY A 125 -8.48 -6.32 -0.55
N MET A 126 -8.03 -6.96 0.54
CA MET A 126 -8.60 -8.22 1.01
C MET A 126 -10.05 -8.03 1.46
N ASN A 127 -10.34 -6.99 2.24
CA ASN A 127 -11.71 -6.70 2.68
C ASN A 127 -12.65 -6.43 1.50
N VAL A 128 -12.21 -5.68 0.49
CA VAL A 128 -13.00 -5.40 -0.71
C VAL A 128 -13.19 -6.67 -1.54
N ALA A 129 -12.18 -7.52 -1.68
CA ALA A 129 -12.30 -8.80 -2.37
C ALA A 129 -13.30 -9.75 -1.67
N VAL A 130 -13.27 -9.81 -0.34
CA VAL A 130 -14.21 -10.60 0.46
C VAL A 130 -15.62 -10.01 0.41
N GLU A 131 -15.78 -8.69 0.48
CA GLU A 131 -17.10 -8.07 0.30
C GLU A 131 -17.60 -8.24 -1.15
N GLY A 132 -16.69 -8.26 -2.12
CA GLY A 132 -16.97 -8.42 -3.55
C GLY A 132 -17.40 -9.83 -3.92
N ASN A 133 -16.80 -10.88 -3.34
CA ASN A 133 -17.04 -12.27 -3.76
C ASN A 133 -18.52 -12.70 -3.67
N VAL A 134 -19.20 -12.33 -2.58
CA VAL A 134 -20.60 -12.67 -2.33
C VAL A 134 -21.52 -11.90 -3.27
N ARG A 135 -21.14 -10.67 -3.62
CA ARG A 135 -21.87 -9.80 -4.55
C ARG A 135 -21.70 -10.25 -5.99
N VAL A 136 -20.51 -10.74 -6.36
CA VAL A 136 -20.28 -11.38 -7.67
C VAL A 136 -21.14 -12.64 -7.78
N ALA A 137 -21.18 -13.49 -6.75
CA ALA A 137 -22.02 -14.68 -6.75
C ALA A 137 -23.52 -14.33 -6.84
N ALA A 138 -23.97 -13.30 -6.11
CA ALA A 138 -25.34 -12.83 -6.17
C ALA A 138 -25.70 -12.26 -7.56
N ALA A 139 -24.78 -11.51 -8.17
CA ALA A 139 -24.93 -10.92 -9.51
C ALA A 139 -24.89 -11.97 -10.63
N ALA A 140 -24.15 -13.07 -10.45
CA ALA A 140 -24.09 -14.17 -11.42
C ALA A 140 -25.46 -14.82 -11.67
N ARG A 141 -26.38 -14.75 -10.69
CA ARG A 141 -27.78 -15.18 -10.88
C ARG A 141 -28.55 -14.34 -11.91
N LYS A 142 -28.08 -13.12 -12.19
CA LYS A 142 -28.68 -12.18 -13.16
C LYS A 142 -27.97 -12.21 -14.52
N GLY A 143 -26.86 -12.94 -14.64
CA GLY A 143 -26.07 -13.05 -15.86
C GLY A 143 -24.58 -12.81 -15.65
N TYR A 144 -23.80 -13.08 -16.70
CA TYR A 144 -22.34 -12.93 -16.69
C TYR A 144 -21.88 -11.48 -16.59
N ASP A 145 -22.44 -10.59 -17.43
CA ASP A 145 -22.04 -9.18 -17.50
C ASP A 145 -22.09 -8.46 -16.14
N PRO A 146 -23.20 -8.50 -15.36
CA PRO A 146 -23.23 -7.85 -14.06
C PRO A 146 -22.24 -8.48 -13.06
N ALA A 147 -22.01 -9.79 -13.11
CA ALA A 147 -21.03 -10.45 -12.26
C ALA A 147 -19.59 -10.01 -12.59
N LEU A 148 -19.25 -9.94 -13.88
CA LEU A 148 -17.95 -9.48 -14.36
C LEU A 148 -17.70 -8.01 -13.96
N GLN A 149 -18.70 -7.15 -14.09
CA GLN A 149 -18.57 -5.74 -13.69
C GLN A 149 -18.26 -5.59 -12.20
N VAL A 150 -18.95 -6.33 -11.33
CA VAL A 150 -18.68 -6.29 -9.87
C VAL A 150 -17.28 -6.84 -9.58
N ALA A 151 -16.87 -7.94 -10.22
CA ALA A 151 -15.55 -8.52 -10.05
C ALA A 151 -14.43 -7.57 -10.48
N TYR A 152 -14.56 -6.95 -11.66
CA TYR A 152 -13.57 -6.01 -12.19
C TYR A 152 -13.46 -4.75 -11.34
N ARG A 153 -14.59 -4.19 -10.89
CA ARG A 153 -14.61 -3.05 -9.96
C ARG A 153 -13.94 -3.41 -8.64
N SER A 154 -14.20 -4.60 -8.10
CA SER A 154 -13.56 -5.09 -6.88
C SER A 154 -12.04 -5.15 -6.98
N GLY A 155 -11.50 -5.64 -8.09
CA GLY A 155 -10.05 -5.62 -8.35
C GLY A 155 -9.49 -4.21 -8.55
N SER A 156 -10.26 -3.35 -9.23
CA SER A 156 -9.85 -1.97 -9.54
C SER A 156 -9.65 -1.13 -8.28
N VAL A 157 -10.40 -1.36 -7.20
CA VAL A 157 -10.22 -0.65 -5.92
C VAL A 157 -8.79 -0.80 -5.40
N THR A 158 -8.29 -2.04 -5.31
CA THR A 158 -6.94 -2.33 -4.83
C THR A 158 -5.88 -1.72 -5.76
N GLY A 159 -6.09 -1.79 -7.08
CA GLY A 159 -5.17 -1.19 -8.06
C GLY A 159 -5.06 0.33 -7.89
N MET A 160 -6.20 1.01 -7.83
CA MET A 160 -6.27 2.47 -7.67
C MET A 160 -5.68 2.93 -6.32
N LEU A 161 -5.93 2.17 -5.25
CA LEU A 161 -5.35 2.46 -3.93
C LEU A 161 -3.83 2.27 -3.92
N THR A 162 -3.32 1.21 -4.56
CA THR A 162 -1.86 0.96 -4.70
C THR A 162 -1.17 2.11 -5.41
N VAL A 163 -1.68 2.49 -6.58
CA VAL A 163 -1.10 3.57 -7.38
C VAL A 163 -1.22 4.90 -6.65
N GLY A 164 -2.40 5.18 -6.07
CA GLY A 164 -2.66 6.41 -5.33
C GLY A 164 -1.73 6.60 -4.14
N LEU A 165 -1.63 5.61 -3.25
CA LEU A 165 -0.75 5.70 -2.07
C LEU A 165 0.74 5.67 -2.45
N GLY A 166 1.12 4.91 -3.49
CA GLY A 166 2.49 4.90 -4.00
C GLY A 166 2.93 6.26 -4.53
N LEU A 167 2.10 6.89 -5.36
CA LEU A 167 2.35 8.24 -5.88
C LEU A 167 2.33 9.29 -4.77
N LEU A 168 1.38 9.19 -3.83
CA LEU A 168 1.29 10.12 -2.70
C LEU A 168 2.57 10.05 -1.85
N GLY A 169 3.00 8.86 -1.43
CA GLY A 169 4.19 8.67 -0.62
C GLY A 169 5.46 9.15 -1.32
N GLY A 170 5.66 8.75 -2.58
CA GLY A 170 6.81 9.19 -3.37
C GLY A 170 6.85 10.70 -3.56
N THR A 171 5.70 11.33 -3.82
CA THR A 171 5.60 12.78 -4.02
C THR A 171 5.83 13.55 -2.73
N LEU A 172 5.30 13.08 -1.58
CA LEU A 172 5.56 13.70 -0.28
C LEU A 172 7.04 13.64 0.09
N ILE A 173 7.70 12.50 -0.13
CA ILE A 173 9.14 12.37 0.08
C ILE A 173 9.92 13.33 -0.83
N PHE A 174 9.52 13.46 -2.10
CA PHE A 174 10.14 14.39 -3.03
C PHE A 174 9.97 15.87 -2.62
N ILE A 175 8.79 16.26 -2.12
CA ILE A 175 8.53 17.62 -1.63
C ILE A 175 9.42 17.97 -0.43
N VAL A 176 9.66 17.01 0.47
CA VAL A 176 10.45 17.22 1.69
C VAL A 176 11.96 17.16 1.43
N PHE A 177 12.43 16.17 0.68
CA PHE A 177 13.87 15.92 0.48
C PHE A 177 14.44 16.49 -0.82
N GLY A 178 13.61 16.88 -1.79
CA GLY A 178 14.04 17.48 -3.05
C GLY A 178 15.06 16.61 -3.79
N ILE A 179 16.22 17.17 -4.12
CA ILE A 179 17.30 16.43 -4.81
C ILE A 179 17.86 15.26 -3.97
N ALA A 180 17.71 15.30 -2.65
CA ALA A 180 18.08 14.22 -1.74
C ALA A 180 16.99 13.14 -1.60
N ALA A 181 15.87 13.26 -2.33
CA ALA A 181 14.78 12.29 -2.26
C ALA A 181 15.18 10.83 -2.55
N PRO A 182 16.11 10.51 -3.47
CA PRO A 182 16.52 9.11 -3.71
C PRO A 182 16.98 8.39 -2.44
N ASP A 183 17.68 9.09 -1.55
CA ASP A 183 18.16 8.53 -0.28
C ASP A 183 17.02 8.06 0.64
N ALA A 184 15.93 8.82 0.71
CA ALA A 184 14.75 8.46 1.50
C ALA A 184 13.81 7.48 0.75
N LEU A 185 13.67 7.63 -0.57
CA LEU A 185 12.83 6.77 -1.42
C LEU A 185 13.26 5.31 -1.39
N LEU A 186 14.56 5.03 -1.18
CA LEU A 186 15.05 3.67 -0.93
C LEU A 186 14.31 3.03 0.25
N GLY A 187 14.20 3.74 1.37
CA GLY A 187 13.44 3.29 2.54
C GLY A 187 11.99 2.98 2.19
N PHE A 188 11.32 3.90 1.48
CA PHE A 188 9.92 3.73 1.04
C PHE A 188 9.71 2.49 0.17
N GLY A 189 10.58 2.28 -0.82
CA GLY A 189 10.53 1.12 -1.71
C GLY A 189 10.76 -0.20 -0.96
N PHE A 190 11.74 -0.23 -0.05
CA PHE A 190 11.98 -1.40 0.81
C PHE A 190 10.78 -1.71 1.71
N GLY A 191 10.22 -0.69 2.36
CA GLY A 191 9.08 -0.85 3.25
C GLY A 191 7.86 -1.42 2.53
N GLY A 192 7.56 -0.89 1.34
CA GLY A 192 6.45 -1.36 0.52
C GLY A 192 6.64 -2.81 0.02
N SER A 193 7.83 -3.12 -0.48
CA SER A 193 8.18 -4.43 -1.03
C SER A 193 8.20 -5.53 0.04
N LEU A 194 8.68 -5.22 1.25
CA LEU A 194 8.68 -6.15 2.38
C LEU A 194 7.26 -6.64 2.68
N ILE A 195 6.32 -5.71 2.85
CA ILE A 195 4.93 -6.05 3.17
C ILE A 195 4.27 -6.82 2.04
N ALA A 196 4.51 -6.39 0.79
CA ALA A 196 3.99 -7.09 -0.39
C ALA A 196 4.50 -8.55 -0.46
N LEU A 197 5.78 -8.77 -0.16
CA LEU A 197 6.36 -10.11 -0.11
C LEU A 197 5.68 -10.98 0.93
N PHE A 198 5.54 -10.50 2.17
CA PHE A 198 4.92 -11.29 3.23
C PHE A 198 3.44 -11.57 2.99
N MET A 199 2.68 -10.60 2.47
CA MET A 199 1.27 -10.81 2.13
C MET A 199 1.11 -11.84 0.99
N ARG A 200 1.98 -11.79 -0.02
CA ARG A 200 1.97 -12.74 -1.13
C ARG A 200 2.39 -14.15 -0.69
N VAL A 201 3.50 -14.28 0.02
CA VAL A 201 4.05 -15.58 0.45
C VAL A 201 3.17 -16.18 1.54
N GLY A 202 2.84 -15.42 2.58
CA GLY A 202 1.98 -15.89 3.66
C GLY A 202 0.60 -16.28 3.16
N GLY A 203 0.02 -15.50 2.24
CA GLY A 203 -1.31 -15.78 1.70
C GLY A 203 -1.29 -17.00 0.78
N GLY A 204 -0.22 -17.16 -0.01
CA GLY A 204 0.01 -18.34 -0.85
C GLY A 204 0.11 -19.63 -0.05
N ILE A 205 0.85 -19.61 1.07
CA ILE A 205 0.98 -20.78 1.95
C ILE A 205 -0.38 -21.12 2.59
N TYR A 206 -1.08 -20.12 3.14
CA TYR A 206 -2.37 -20.32 3.79
C TYR A 206 -3.42 -20.92 2.84
N THR A 207 -3.53 -20.35 1.65
CA THR A 207 -4.49 -20.82 0.63
C THR A 207 -4.13 -22.20 0.10
N LYS A 208 -2.84 -22.51 -0.11
CA LYS A 208 -2.41 -23.82 -0.60
C LYS A 208 -2.53 -24.93 0.43
N ALA A 209 -2.28 -24.65 1.71
CA ALA A 209 -2.52 -25.61 2.77
C ALA A 209 -4.01 -26.00 2.87
N ALA A 210 -4.91 -25.04 2.66
CA ALA A 210 -6.36 -25.30 2.64
C ALA A 210 -6.80 -26.10 1.41
N ASP A 211 -6.24 -25.80 0.23
CA ASP A 211 -6.55 -26.44 -1.06
C ASP A 211 -6.13 -27.93 -1.08
N VAL A 212 -5.00 -28.27 -0.45
CA VAL A 212 -4.45 -29.63 -0.45
C VAL A 212 -4.97 -30.50 0.70
N GLY A 213 -5.48 -29.90 1.78
CA GLY A 213 -5.98 -30.61 2.96
C GLY A 213 -7.46 -30.99 2.92
N GLY A 214 -8.19 -30.59 1.87
CA GLY A 214 -9.62 -30.90 1.64
C GLY A 214 -9.85 -32.16 0.82
#